data_AF-A0A7K3NSB4-F1
#
_entry.id   AF-A0A7K3NSB4-F1
#
_cell.length_a   1.000
_cell.length_b   1.000
_cell.length_c   1.000
_cell.angle_alpha   90.00
_cell.angle_beta   90.00
_cell.angle_gamma   90.00
#
_symmetry.space_group_name_H-M   'P 1'
#
loop_
_entity.id
_entity.type
_entity.pdbx_description
1 polymer ?
#
loop_
_entity_poly.entity_id
_entity_poly.type
_entity_poly.pdbx_seq_one_letter_code
_entity_poly.pdbx_strand_id
1 'polypeptide(L)' 'ILQKQNGYFRVEFRSKILGFVDDVEFYLPEDQDVIHIRSAARLGYYDFGVNRRRVEKIRALLQKRELKVSP' A
#
# COMPACT_ATOMS: atom_id res chain seq x y z
N ILE A 1 -2.10 7.66 8.95
CA ILE A 1 -3.27 6.82 8.65
C ILE A 1 -4.44 7.77 8.46
N LEU A 2 -5.10 7.74 7.31
CA LEU A 2 -6.22 8.63 6.99
C LEU A 2 -7.57 7.98 7.34
N GLN A 3 -7.67 6.65 7.21
CA GLN A 3 -8.88 5.90 7.52
C GLN A 3 -8.54 4.53 8.09
N LYS A 4 -9.33 4.07 9.06
CA LYS A 4 -9.26 2.72 9.62
C LYS A 4 -10.68 2.22 9.93
N GLN A 5 -11.09 1.10 9.35
CA GLN A 5 -12.39 0.48 9.63
C GLN A 5 -12.38 -1.00 9.22
N ASN A 6 -12.83 -1.92 10.08
CA ASN A 6 -13.04 -3.35 9.78
C ASN A 6 -11.89 -4.01 8.97
N GLY A 7 -10.66 -3.96 9.49
CA GLY A 7 -9.49 -4.54 8.81
C GLY A 7 -9.00 -3.75 7.59
N TYR A 8 -9.68 -2.68 7.19
CA TYR A 8 -9.26 -1.77 6.14
C TYR A 8 -8.48 -0.58 6.70
N PHE A 9 -7.37 -0.25 6.05
CA PHE A 9 -6.51 0.89 6.39
C PHE A 9 -6.12 1.65 5.13
N ARG A 10 -6.28 2.98 5.14
CA ARG A 10 -5.78 3.86 4.08
C ARG A 10 -4.70 4.79 4.61
N VAL A 11 -3.59 4.86 3.90
CA VAL A 11 -2.42 5.68 4.25
C VAL A 11 -2.00 6.49 3.04
N GLU A 12 -1.84 7.80 3.22
CA GLU A 12 -1.31 8.67 2.18
C GLU A 12 0.22 8.74 2.26
N PHE A 13 0.87 8.61 1.11
CA PHE A 13 2.29 8.89 0.95
C PHE A 13 2.47 10.12 0.06
N ARG A 14 3.42 10.97 0.46
CA ARG A 14 3.82 12.14 -0.30
C ARG A 14 5.29 12.06 -0.67
N SER A 15 5.61 12.21 -1.94
CA SER A 15 6.99 12.34 -2.39
C SER A 15 7.55 13.71 -1.99
N LYS A 16 8.74 13.72 -1.36
CA LYS A 16 9.36 14.97 -0.87
C LYS A 16 9.83 15.90 -1.99
N ILE A 17 10.19 15.34 -3.14
CA ILE A 17 10.85 16.07 -4.24
C ILE A 17 9.84 16.52 -5.29
N LEU A 18 8.97 15.62 -5.75
CA LEU A 18 8.03 15.89 -6.84
C LEU A 18 6.60 16.18 -6.37
N GLY A 19 6.35 16.11 -5.05
CA GLY A 19 5.06 16.46 -4.46
C GLY A 19 3.91 15.49 -4.77
N PHE A 20 4.15 14.40 -5.52
CA PHE A 20 3.14 13.37 -5.79
C PHE A 20 2.53 12.85 -4.49
N VAL A 21 1.20 12.78 -4.49
CA VAL A 21 0.39 12.22 -3.42
C VAL A 21 -0.24 10.94 -3.93
N ASP A 22 0.00 9.85 -3.23
CA ASP A 22 -0.61 8.56 -3.51
C ASP A 22 -1.23 7.97 -2.23
N ASP A 23 -2.22 7.12 -2.43
CA ASP A 23 -2.82 6.33 -1.37
C ASP A 23 -2.30 4.90 -1.47
N VAL A 24 -1.97 4.33 -0.31
CA VAL A 24 -1.81 2.89 -0.13
C VAL A 24 -2.91 2.41 0.79
N GLU A 25 -3.62 1.40 0.31
CA GLU A 25 -4.73 0.77 0.98
C GLU A 25 -4.34 -0.65 1.36
N PHE A 26 -4.71 -1.04 2.57
CA PHE A 26 -4.52 -2.37 3.11
C PHE A 26 -5.88 -2.92 3.51
N TYR A 27 -6.13 -4.18 3.17
CA TYR A 27 -7.29 -4.90 3.65
C TYR A 27 -6.86 -6.23 4.25
N LEU A 28 -7.27 -6.44 5.49
CA LEU A 28 -7.01 -7.64 6.29
C LEU A 28 -8.35 -8.32 6.54
N PRO A 29 -8.74 -9.31 5.71
CA PRO A 29 -9.96 -10.09 5.92
C PRO A 29 -9.83 -10.86 7.23
N GLU A 30 -10.91 -11.00 8.00
CA GLU A 30 -10.90 -11.76 9.26
C GLU A 30 -10.82 -13.29 9.02
N ASP A 31 -11.26 -13.73 7.84
CA ASP A 31 -11.36 -15.13 7.43
C ASP A 31 -10.13 -15.64 6.66
N GLN A 32 -9.17 -14.77 6.38
CA GLN A 32 -7.99 -15.11 5.58
C GLN A 32 -6.72 -14.60 6.24
N ASP A 33 -5.71 -15.46 6.29
CA ASP A 33 -4.35 -15.08 6.70
C ASP A 33 -3.61 -14.43 5.52
N VAL A 34 -4.16 -13.36 4.95
CA VAL A 34 -3.58 -12.61 3.84
C VAL A 34 -3.83 -11.11 4.02
N ILE A 35 -2.84 -10.30 3.63
CA ILE A 35 -2.99 -8.85 3.54
C ILE A 35 -3.10 -8.48 2.06
N HIS A 36 -4.22 -7.88 1.67
CA HIS A 36 -4.36 -7.26 0.35
C HIS A 36 -3.76 -5.86 0.37
N ILE A 37 -3.01 -5.50 -0.66
CA ILE A 37 -2.34 -4.20 -0.74
C ILE A 37 -2.57 -3.58 -2.11
N ARG A 38 -3.13 -2.37 -2.12
CA ARG A 38 -3.29 -1.55 -3.33
C ARG A 38 -2.55 -0.23 -3.16
N SER A 39 -1.85 0.22 -4.21
CA SER A 39 -1.28 1.57 -4.27
C SER A 39 -1.79 2.30 -5.50
N ALA A 40 -2.35 3.49 -5.31
CA ALA A 40 -2.95 4.30 -6.36
C ALA A 40 -2.51 5.76 -6.24
N ALA A 41 -2.01 6.34 -7.33
CA ALA A 41 -1.73 7.77 -7.41
C ALA A 41 -3.05 8.55 -7.52
N ARG A 42 -3.16 9.70 -6.85
CA ARG A 42 -4.34 10.58 -6.98
C ARG A 42 -4.36 11.37 -8.29
N LEU A 43 -3.19 11.64 -8.86
CA LEU A 43 -3.02 12.42 -10.09
C LEU A 43 -1.87 11.84 -10.91
N GLY A 44 -2.08 11.75 -12.24
CA GLY A 44 -1.08 11.28 -13.20
C GLY A 44 -1.11 9.76 -13.44
N TYR A 45 -0.93 9.36 -14.70
CA TYR A 45 -0.85 7.96 -15.11
C TYR A 45 0.56 7.37 -14.99
N TYR A 46 1.59 8.23 -14.95
CA TYR A 46 2.98 7.82 -15.00
C TYR A 46 3.70 8.16 -13.70
N ASP A 47 3.95 7.13 -12.88
CA ASP A 47 4.56 7.25 -11.56
C ASP A 47 6.04 6.81 -11.56
N PHE A 48 6.65 6.59 -12.74
CA PHE A 48 8.00 6.02 -12.89
C PHE A 48 8.23 4.71 -12.10
N GLY A 49 7.16 3.95 -11.83
CA GLY A 49 7.19 2.73 -11.03
C GLY A 49 7.38 2.97 -9.52
N VAL A 50 7.20 4.20 -9.03
CA VAL A 50 7.30 4.53 -7.59
C VAL A 50 6.29 3.72 -6.77
N ASN A 51 5.04 3.60 -7.22
CA ASN A 51 4.02 2.84 -6.48
C ASN A 51 4.36 1.36 -6.46
N ARG A 52 4.81 0.80 -7.60
CA ARG A 52 5.26 -0.60 -7.68
C ARG A 52 6.42 -0.86 -6.71
N ARG A 53 7.45 0.00 -6.72
CA ARG A 53 8.59 -0.13 -5.79
C ARG A 53 8.16 -0.06 -4.32
N ARG A 54 7.16 0.78 -4.01
CA ARG A 54 6.60 0.88 -2.65
C ARG A 54 5.90 -0.40 -2.24
N VAL A 55 4.99 -0.93 -3.07
CA VAL A 55 4.27 -2.17 -2.80
C VAL A 55 5.26 -3.33 -2.61
N GLU A 56 6.26 -3.46 -3.50
CA GLU A 56 7.29 -4.50 -3.36
C GLU A 56 8.11 -4.36 -2.06
N LYS A 57 8.48 -3.14 -1.67
CA LYS A 57 9.17 -2.90 -0.40
C LYS A 57 8.31 -3.30 0.80
N ILE A 58 7.03 -2.97 0.78
CA ILE A 58 6.09 -3.35 1.85
C ILE A 58 5.93 -4.87 1.89
N ARG A 59 5.78 -5.51 0.73
CA ARG A 59 5.70 -6.97 0.61
C ARG A 59 6.92 -7.66 1.19
N ALA A 60 8.13 -7.19 0.86
CA ALA A 60 9.38 -7.74 1.41
C ALA A 60 9.45 -7.59 2.94
N LEU A 61 8.98 -6.46 3.49
CA LEU A 61 8.92 -6.24 4.94
C LEU A 61 7.90 -7.14 5.65
N LEU A 62 6.78 -7.45 5.00
CA LEU A 62 5.74 -8.34 5.53
C LEU A 62 6.16 -9.81 5.43
N GLN A 63 6.81 -10.22 4.34
CA GLN A 63 7.38 -11.57 4.20
C GLN A 63 8.47 -11.84 5.23
N LYS A 64 9.30 -10.84 5.56
CA LYS A 64 10.27 -10.95 6.66
C LYS A 64 9.61 -11.23 8.02
N ARG A 65 8.32 -10.91 8.16
CA ARG A 65 7.49 -11.20 9.34
C ARG A 65 6.58 -12.41 9.14
N GLU A 66 6.81 -13.23 8.12
CA GLU A 66 6.05 -14.44 7.80
C GLU A 66 4.57 -14.21 7.48
N LEU A 67 4.20 -12.98 7.09
CA LEU A 67 2.82 -12.63 6.70
C LEU A 67 2.62 -12.81 5.18
N LYS A 68 1.50 -13.43 4.78
CA LYS A 68 1.14 -13.58 3.36
C LYS A 68 0.55 -12.28 2.81
N VAL A 69 0.91 -11.94 1.57
CA VAL A 69 0.51 -10.69 0.92
C VAL A 69 -0.02 -10.97 -0.47
N SER A 70 -1.23 -10.51 -0.77
CA SER A 70 -1.84 -10.51 -2.10
C SER A 70 -1.77 -9.11 -2.73
N PRO A 71 -1.52 -9.02 -4.05
CA PRO A 71 -1.85 -7.81 -4.81
C PRO A 71 -3.34 -7.45 -4.71
#